data_AF-A0A7Z9G4J6-F1
#
_entry.id   AF-A0A7Z9G4J6-F1
#
_cell.length_a   1.000
_cell.length_b   1.000
_cell.length_c   1.000
_cell.angle_alpha   90.00
_cell.angle_beta   90.00
_cell.angle_gamma   90.00
#
_symmetry.space_group_name_H-M   'P 1'
#
loop_
_entity.id
_entity.type
_entity.pdbx_description
1 polymer ?
#
loop_
_entity_poly.entity_id
_entity_poly.type
_entity_poly.pdbx_seq_one_letter_code
_entity_poly.pdbx_strand_id
1 'polypeptide(L)'
;MKVTMVKKRLSDGSECRKCGEATVFLKAKGVWDMIDSIVWFEENNSQSDGALLAAEHKMDRAPFFIIERPGREAEVIDSVMRAYRML
;
A
#
# COMPACT_ATOMS: atom_id res chain seq x y z
N MET A 1 -15.77 3.78 -2.92
CA MET A 1 -14.51 3.89 -2.16
C MET A 1 -13.53 2.98 -2.87
N LYS A 2 -12.30 3.41 -3.07
CA LYS A 2 -11.25 2.59 -3.68
C LYS A 2 -10.02 2.61 -2.80
N VAL A 3 -9.43 1.45 -2.54
CA VAL A 3 -8.29 1.27 -1.67
C VAL A 3 -7.15 0.61 -2.44
N THR A 4 -6.07 1.36 -2.62
CA THR A 4 -4.84 0.85 -3.21
C THR A 4 -3.82 0.62 -2.10
N MET A 5 -3.31 -0.60 -1.98
CA MET A 5 -2.16 -0.92 -1.12
C MET A 5 -0.90 -0.99 -1.97
N VAL A 6 0.05 -0.11 -1.69
CA VAL A 6 1.39 -0.16 -2.31
C VAL A 6 2.30 -1.01 -1.44
N LYS A 7 2.88 -2.04 -2.04
CA LYS A 7 3.82 -2.99 -1.42
C LYS A 7 5.18 -2.85 -2.08
N LYS A 8 6.25 -3.13 -1.35
CA LYS A 8 7.62 -3.10 -1.90
C LYS A 8 8.15 -4.51 -2.13
N ARG A 9 8.73 -4.72 -3.31
CA ARG A 9 9.58 -5.86 -3.65
C ARG A 9 11.05 -5.40 -3.58
N LEU A 10 11.84 -6.13 -2.81
CA LEU A 10 13.26 -5.84 -2.59
C LEU A 10 14.09 -6.25 -3.81
N SER A 11 15.34 -5.79 -3.88
CA SER A 11 16.24 -6.13 -4.99
C SER A 11 16.47 -7.63 -5.18
N ASP A 12 16.28 -8.44 -4.13
CA ASP A 12 16.36 -9.91 -4.16
C ASP A 12 15.05 -10.59 -4.61
N GLY A 13 14.03 -9.80 -4.96
CA GLY A 13 12.71 -10.27 -5.39
C GLY A 13 11.75 -10.60 -4.24
N SER A 14 12.21 -10.60 -2.99
CA SER A 14 11.38 -10.86 -1.83
C SER A 14 10.45 -9.69 -1.52
N GLU A 15 9.33 -9.99 -0.87
CA GLU A 15 8.43 -8.96 -0.36
C GLU A 15 9.03 -8.29 0.89
N CYS A 16 8.88 -6.97 1.01
CA CYS A 16 9.28 -6.25 2.20
C CYS A 16 8.64 -6.82 3.47
N ARG A 17 9.41 -7.00 4.54
CA ARG A 17 8.92 -7.62 5.80
C ARG A 17 7.63 -6.98 6.33
N LYS A 18 7.58 -5.64 6.38
CA LYS A 18 6.39 -4.89 6.85
C LYS A 18 5.17 -5.05 5.94
N CYS A 19 5.39 -5.25 4.65
CA CYS A 19 4.34 -5.50 3.66
C CYS A 19 3.66 -6.85 3.93
N GLY A 20 4.49 -7.87 4.24
CA GLY A 20 4.03 -9.20 4.59
C GLY A 20 3.25 -9.20 5.91
N GLU A 21 3.80 -8.55 6.93
CA GLU A 21 3.14 -8.36 8.24
C GLU A 21 1.78 -7.65 8.10
N ALA A 22 1.71 -6.58 7.30
CA ALA A 22 0.45 -5.88 7.04
C ALA A 22 -0.58 -6.76 6.31
N THR A 23 -0.14 -7.56 5.34
CA THR A 23 -0.99 -8.51 4.62
C THR A 23 -1.58 -9.56 5.57
N VAL A 24 -0.75 -10.15 6.43
CA VAL A 24 -1.18 -11.13 7.44
C VAL A 24 -2.17 -10.49 8.42
N PHE A 25 -1.87 -9.29 8.90
CA PHE A 25 -2.74 -8.57 9.82
C PHE A 25 -4.13 -8.29 9.22
N LEU A 26 -4.19 -7.74 8.00
CA LEU A 26 -5.46 -7.41 7.34
C LEU A 26 -6.29 -8.66 7.03
N LYS A 27 -5.65 -9.77 6.62
CA LYS A 27 -6.32 -11.07 6.45
C LYS A 27 -6.88 -11.60 7.77
N ALA A 28 -6.09 -11.56 8.85
CA ALA A 28 -6.54 -11.98 10.18
C ALA A 28 -7.69 -11.12 10.73
N LYS A 29 -7.83 -9.89 10.25
CA LYS A 29 -8.95 -8.98 10.59
C LYS A 29 -10.15 -9.10 9.65
N GLY A 30 -10.10 -9.93 8.62
CA GLY A 30 -11.21 -10.15 7.69
C GLY A 30 -11.50 -8.95 6.76
N VAL A 31 -10.58 -8.00 6.63
CA VAL A 31 -10.74 -6.80 5.78
C VAL A 31 -9.86 -6.82 4.54
N TRP A 32 -9.17 -7.93 4.28
CA TRP A 32 -8.26 -8.03 3.13
C TRP A 32 -8.98 -7.81 1.80
N ASP A 33 -10.23 -8.27 1.69
CA ASP A 33 -11.04 -8.13 0.48
C ASP A 33 -11.51 -6.69 0.23
N MET A 34 -11.26 -5.76 1.17
CA MET A 34 -11.49 -4.32 0.97
C MET A 34 -10.35 -3.63 0.21
N ILE A 35 -9.24 -4.34 -0.06
CA ILE A 35 -8.14 -3.81 -0.88
C ILE A 35 -8.47 -4.05 -2.35
N ASP A 36 -8.89 -3.01 -3.06
CA ASP A 36 -9.25 -3.08 -4.48
C ASP A 36 -8.04 -3.30 -5.39
N SER A 37 -6.86 -2.85 -5.00
CA SER A 37 -5.66 -2.92 -5.84
C SER A 37 -4.40 -3.05 -5.02
N ILE A 38 -3.51 -3.95 -5.46
CA ILE A 38 -2.16 -4.10 -4.92
C ILE A 38 -1.18 -3.65 -5.99
N VAL A 39 -0.39 -2.64 -5.67
CA VAL A 39 0.60 -2.07 -6.59
C VAL A 39 2.00 -2.31 -6.02
N TRP A 40 2.94 -2.69 -6.88
CA TRP A 40 4.30 -3.02 -6.47
C TRP A 40 5.26 -1.87 -6.75
N PHE A 41 5.94 -1.43 -5.70
CA PHE A 41 7.18 -0.68 -5.76
C PHE A 41 8.31 -1.70 -5.95
N GLU A 42 9.02 -1.61 -7.07
CA GLU A 42 10.18 -2.45 -7.37
C GLU A 42 11.47 -1.69 -7.02
N GLU A 43 12.27 -2.20 -6.07
CA GLU A 43 13.48 -1.51 -5.61
C GLU A 43 14.50 -1.21 -6.71
N ASN A 44 14.57 -2.07 -7.73
CA ASN A 44 15.47 -1.91 -8.87
C ASN A 44 14.81 -1.19 -10.07
N ASN A 45 13.57 -0.73 -9.96
CA ASN A 45 12.85 -0.08 -11.05
C ASN A 45 12.05 1.14 -10.56
N SER A 46 12.65 2.33 -10.73
CA SER A 46 12.03 3.62 -10.39
C SER A 46 10.83 4.00 -11.26
N GLN A 47 10.58 3.27 -12.34
CA GLN A 47 9.42 3.43 -13.22
C GLN A 47 8.33 2.40 -12.94
N SER A 48 8.47 1.59 -11.88
CA SER A 48 7.36 0.74 -11.41
C SER A 48 6.19 1.59 -10.94
N ASP A 49 4.96 1.12 -11.16
CA ASP A 49 3.74 1.83 -10.75
C ASP A 49 3.79 2.26 -9.27
N GLY A 50 4.31 1.39 -8.39
CA GLY A 50 4.43 1.72 -6.97
C GLY A 50 5.51 2.76 -6.69
N ALA A 51 6.59 2.83 -7.48
CA ALA A 51 7.59 3.88 -7.37
C ALA A 51 7.05 5.24 -7.83
N LEU A 52 6.25 5.26 -8.90
CA LEU A 52 5.61 6.48 -9.38
C LEU A 52 4.58 7.00 -8.36
N LEU A 53 3.74 6.12 -7.80
CA LEU A 53 2.80 6.49 -6.72
C LEU A 53 3.52 6.96 -5.46
N ALA A 54 4.65 6.34 -5.10
CA ALA A 54 5.45 6.76 -3.96
C ALA A 54 6.03 8.17 -4.18
N ALA A 55 6.52 8.46 -5.40
CA ALA A 55 7.03 9.78 -5.74
C ALA A 55 5.92 10.85 -5.73
N GLU A 56 4.76 10.56 -6.31
CA GLU A 56 3.59 11.46 -6.35
C GLU A 56 3.13 11.83 -4.93
N HIS A 57 3.04 10.85 -4.05
CA HIS A 57 2.58 11.04 -2.67
C HIS A 57 3.70 11.31 -1.66
N LYS A 58 4.95 11.49 -2.12
CA LYS A 58 6.14 11.75 -1.28
C LYS A 58 6.38 10.69 -0.19
N MET A 59 6.12 9.43 -0.52
CA MET A 59 6.32 8.29 0.34
C MET A 59 7.72 7.70 0.15
N ASP A 60 8.44 7.47 1.25
CA ASP A 60 9.77 6.86 1.27
C ASP A 60 9.74 5.35 1.62
N ARG A 61 8.60 4.86 2.12
CA ARG A 61 8.46 3.53 2.72
C ARG A 61 7.18 2.84 2.28
N ALA A 62 7.24 1.51 2.24
CA ALA A 62 6.10 0.62 2.05
C ALA A 62 5.92 -0.30 3.29
N PRO A 63 4.70 -0.80 3.55
CA PRO A 63 3.48 -0.54 2.79
C PRO A 63 2.90 0.84 3.09
N PHE A 64 2.18 1.40 2.13
CA PHE A 64 1.28 2.53 2.34
C PHE A 64 -0.01 2.30 1.55
N PHE A 65 -1.04 3.07 1.90
CA PHE A 65 -2.38 2.92 1.38
C PHE A 65 -2.87 4.25 0.81
N ILE A 66 -3.54 4.19 -0.32
CA ILE A 66 -4.22 5.34 -0.93
C ILE A 66 -5.72 5.02 -0.88
N ILE A 67 -6.48 5.85 -0.17
CA ILE A 67 -7.91 5.67 0.02
C ILE A 67 -8.65 6.81 -0.70
N GLU A 68 -9.39 6.44 -1.73
CA GLU A 68 -10.17 7.36 -2.55
C GLU A 68 -11.66 7.27 -2.18
N ARG A 69 -12.27 8.42 -1.87
CA ARG A 69 -13.69 8.54 -1.56
C ARG A 69 -14.34 9.56 -2.50
N PRO A 70 -15.58 9.33 -2.98
CA PRO A 70 -16.27 10.30 -3.84
C PRO A 70 -16.34 11.69 -3.19
N GLY A 71 -15.92 12.71 -3.94
CA GLY A 71 -15.96 14.11 -3.50
C GLY A 71 -14.93 14.49 -2.43
N ARG A 72 -13.88 13.68 -2.22
CA ARG A 72 -12.77 13.97 -1.30
C ARG A 72 -11.43 13.77 -1.98
N GLU A 73 -10.42 14.48 -1.49
CA GLU A 73 -9.03 14.20 -1.85
C GLU A 73 -8.61 12.81 -1.37
N ALA A 74 -7.68 12.19 -2.09
CA ALA A 74 -7.15 10.88 -1.72
C ALA A 74 -6.38 10.96 -0.40
N GLU A 75 -6.67 10.04 0.52
CA GLU A 75 -6.00 9.96 1.81
C GLU A 75 -4.84 8.94 1.74
N VAL A 76 -3.62 9.39 2.01
CA VAL A 76 -2.42 8.54 2.04
C VAL A 76 -2.12 8.13 3.49
N ILE A 77 -2.06 6.82 3.74
CA ILE A 77 -1.88 6.25 5.07
C ILE A 77 -0.69 5.29 5.06
N ASP A 78 0.30 5.54 5.90
CA ASP A 78 1.55 4.76 6.02
C ASP A 78 1.53 3.75 7.18
N SER A 79 0.39 3.61 7.84
CA SER A 79 0.19 2.77 9.01
C SER A 79 -0.95 1.80 8.77
N VAL A 80 -0.64 0.49 8.77
CA VAL A 80 -1.66 -0.56 8.63
C VAL A 80 -2.75 -0.46 9.69
N MET A 81 -2.42 0.00 10.91
CA MET A 81 -3.41 0.18 11.98
C MET A 81 -4.35 1.33 11.70
N ARG A 82 -3.87 2.43 11.09
CA ARG A 82 -4.73 3.54 10.66
C ARG A 82 -5.57 3.13 9.45
N ALA A 83 -4.96 2.46 8.47
CA ALA A 83 -5.66 1.98 7.29
C ALA A 83 -6.81 1.03 7.68
N TYR A 84 -6.56 0.06 8.57
CA TYR A 84 -7.59 -0.84 9.09
C TYR A 84 -8.80 -0.12 9.71
N ARG A 85 -8.62 1.02 10.38
CA ARG A 85 -9.76 1.78 10.95
C ARG A 85 -10.62 2.47 9.88
N MET A 86 -10.15 2.51 8.64
CA MET A 86 -10.80 3.17 7.51
C MET A 86 -11.42 2.19 6.50
N LEU A 87 -11.10 0.88 6.64
CA LEU A 87 -11.65 -0.25 5.91
C LEU A 87 -12.84 -0.83 6.68
#